data_AF-A0A7Z0JC02-F1
#
_entry.id   AF-A0A7Z0JC02-F1
#
_cell.length_a   1.000
_cell.length_b   1.000
_cell.length_c   1.000
_cell.angle_alpha   90.00
_cell.angle_beta   90.00
_cell.angle_gamma   90.00
#
_symmetry.space_group_name_H-M   'P 1'
#
loop_
_entity.id
_entity.type
_entity.pdbx_description
1 polymer ?
#
loop_
_entity_poly.entity_id
_entity_poly.type
_entity_poly.pdbx_seq_one_letter_code
_entity_poly.pdbx_strand_id
1 'polypeptide(L)'
;MAPASRSPKRGGRRDKLRAARRRREREPLRSAERRRESGTPRAAGRGGRRVGPRARGPAVIAGCVALLVPLGLGVYYAGERDSPPREWRVTGFDVQVTVHASGSVDMIESITYDFGDRPSHGLTRELPETGWIDGYGWRDFGLTGVRADSAEGLPVEVAPRDGDPDAESRTVVRVGDFGSDPSLTGEHTFEIGYTYERLTTPGTGGGARFYADVVGSGWRVPVESADVEIHLPDLAEAAEPAEVQDRTDAACYAGETGDRGGCDGFAWADPGADGPLLTAGHGRLSPGQAMSVRLSLPASVYSAAPSGPREGAARTDPRPGGASFLVVVVVLGCMGAMLFGLIRLDRYLSSRGVGAESDSRGGGGGGAGGGGAGGGGGGGAGGGGGGGGGG
;
A
#
# COMPACT_ATOMS: atom_id res chain seq x y z
N MET A 1 -48.61 33.67 -63.47
CA MET A 1 -47.18 33.89 -63.20
C MET A 1 -46.61 32.66 -62.49
N ALA A 2 -45.85 31.84 -63.21
CA ALA A 2 -44.81 30.93 -62.68
C ALA A 2 -43.46 31.72 -62.64
N PRO A 3 -42.32 31.25 -62.09
CA PRO A 3 -41.75 29.88 -62.03
C PRO A 3 -41.48 29.38 -60.58
N ALA A 4 -41.42 28.09 -60.21
CA ALA A 4 -40.66 26.90 -60.64
C ALA A 4 -39.20 26.81 -60.12
N SER A 5 -38.90 25.83 -59.25
CA SER A 5 -37.70 24.94 -59.22
C SER A 5 -37.64 24.18 -57.88
N ARG A 6 -37.81 22.84 -57.85
CA ARG A 6 -36.87 21.70 -58.04
C ARG A 6 -36.21 21.16 -56.76
N SER A 7 -36.52 19.88 -56.50
CA SER A 7 -35.91 18.86 -55.61
C SER A 7 -34.37 18.73 -55.73
N PRO A 8 -33.61 18.06 -54.81
CA PRO A 8 -33.67 16.60 -54.70
C PRO A 8 -33.39 15.92 -53.33
N LYS A 9 -34.04 14.74 -53.21
CA LYS A 9 -33.64 13.41 -52.68
C LYS A 9 -32.20 13.10 -52.23
N ARG A 10 -32.16 12.02 -51.41
CA ARG A 10 -31.11 10.99 -51.12
C ARG A 10 -30.28 11.29 -49.86
N GLY A 11 -30.20 10.42 -48.86
CA GLY A 11 -30.07 8.95 -48.94
C GLY A 11 -28.59 8.61 -48.81
N GLY A 12 -28.11 8.34 -47.59
CA GLY A 12 -26.67 8.13 -47.38
C GLY A 12 -26.15 7.86 -45.97
N ARG A 13 -26.96 7.27 -45.07
CA ARG A 13 -26.46 6.86 -43.73
C ARG A 13 -26.57 5.37 -43.43
N ARG A 14 -27.19 4.57 -44.30
CA ARG A 14 -27.28 3.11 -44.16
C ARG A 14 -26.15 2.33 -44.86
N ASP A 15 -25.30 2.99 -45.66
CA ASP A 15 -24.20 2.32 -46.38
C ASP A 15 -22.85 2.31 -45.67
N LYS A 16 -22.67 3.09 -44.58
CA LYS A 16 -21.39 3.07 -43.82
C LYS A 16 -21.28 1.94 -42.80
N LEU A 17 -22.39 1.29 -42.44
CA LEU A 17 -22.42 0.18 -41.47
C LEU A 17 -22.24 -1.21 -42.09
N ARG A 18 -22.24 -1.34 -43.43
CA ARG A 18 -21.96 -2.63 -44.12
C ARG A 18 -20.50 -2.78 -44.58
N ALA A 19 -19.67 -1.74 -44.49
CA ALA A 19 -18.28 -1.77 -44.94
C ALA A 19 -17.26 -2.16 -43.84
N ALA A 20 -17.58 -2.00 -42.56
CA ALA A 20 -16.65 -2.36 -41.47
C ALA A 20 -16.71 -3.85 -41.07
N ARG A 21 -17.80 -4.56 -41.41
CA ARG A 21 -18.01 -5.97 -41.04
C ARG A 21 -17.47 -6.98 -42.05
N ARG A 22 -16.92 -6.54 -43.20
CA ARG A 22 -16.34 -7.40 -44.25
C ARG A 22 -14.82 -7.36 -44.33
N ARG A 23 -14.13 -6.81 -43.32
CA ARG A 23 -12.66 -6.76 -43.24
C ARG A 23 -12.06 -7.74 -42.21
N ARG A 24 -12.87 -8.62 -41.63
CA ARG A 24 -12.45 -9.66 -40.66
C ARG A 24 -12.61 -11.11 -41.16
N GLU A 25 -12.91 -11.34 -42.44
CA GLU A 25 -13.17 -12.70 -42.96
C GLU A 25 -12.40 -13.06 -44.25
N ARG A 26 -11.27 -12.41 -44.54
CA ARG A 26 -10.43 -12.83 -45.67
C ARG A 26 -8.94 -12.73 -45.34
N GLU A 27 -8.40 -13.83 -44.81
CA GLU A 27 -7.09 -14.36 -45.23
C GLU A 27 -6.91 -15.77 -44.66
N PRO A 28 -7.06 -16.81 -45.49
CA PRO A 28 -6.45 -18.11 -45.25
C PRO A 28 -5.36 -18.37 -46.30
N LEU A 29 -4.44 -19.29 -45.96
CA LEU A 29 -3.56 -20.04 -46.87
C LEU A 29 -2.35 -19.29 -47.45
N ARG A 30 -1.20 -19.43 -46.79
CA ARG A 30 0.09 -19.70 -47.46
C ARG A 30 1.10 -20.25 -46.44
N SER A 31 1.81 -21.31 -46.86
CA SER A 31 2.95 -21.98 -46.19
C SER A 31 2.66 -23.17 -45.26
N ALA A 32 1.99 -24.20 -45.77
CA ALA A 32 2.14 -25.57 -45.28
C ALA A 32 2.14 -26.55 -46.46
N GLU A 33 3.22 -26.58 -47.23
CA GLU A 33 3.50 -27.69 -48.16
C GLU A 33 4.94 -27.60 -48.69
N ARG A 34 5.85 -28.39 -48.10
CA ARG A 34 6.91 -29.05 -48.88
C ARG A 34 7.34 -30.35 -48.24
N ARG A 35 7.07 -31.41 -49.01
CA ARG A 35 7.81 -32.68 -49.15
C ARG A 35 7.58 -33.78 -48.11
N ARG A 36 6.58 -34.60 -48.45
CA ARG A 36 6.67 -36.07 -48.43
C ARG A 36 7.70 -36.55 -49.46
N GLU A 37 8.51 -37.52 -49.08
CA GLU A 37 9.11 -38.60 -49.91
C GLU A 37 9.46 -39.70 -48.88
N SER A 38 8.59 -40.70 -48.68
CA SER A 38 8.54 -42.02 -49.33
C SER A 38 9.66 -42.98 -48.91
N GLY A 39 9.30 -44.06 -48.19
CA GLY A 39 10.12 -45.27 -48.12
C GLY A 39 9.99 -46.10 -46.82
N THR A 40 9.24 -47.20 -46.89
CA THR A 40 9.31 -48.37 -46.00
C THR A 40 9.24 -49.64 -46.88
N PRO A 41 9.60 -50.85 -46.42
CA PRO A 41 10.53 -51.27 -45.35
C PRO A 41 11.47 -52.43 -45.79
N ARG A 42 12.49 -52.80 -44.99
CA ARG A 42 12.99 -54.20 -44.95
C ARG A 42 13.72 -54.54 -43.64
N ALA A 43 13.64 -55.83 -43.33
CA ALA A 43 13.81 -56.46 -42.03
C ALA A 43 15.26 -56.87 -41.69
N ALA A 44 15.37 -57.37 -40.44
CA ALA A 44 16.39 -58.27 -39.86
C ALA A 44 17.54 -57.63 -39.10
N GLY A 45 17.71 -58.07 -37.84
CA GLY A 45 18.91 -57.82 -37.05
C GLY A 45 18.71 -57.99 -35.54
N ARG A 46 18.79 -59.23 -35.06
CA ARG A 46 19.03 -59.57 -33.64
C ARG A 46 20.24 -58.78 -33.11
N GLY A 47 20.12 -58.22 -31.91
CA GLY A 47 21.27 -57.64 -31.20
C GLY A 47 20.86 -57.10 -29.84
N GLY A 48 20.92 -57.95 -28.82
CA GLY A 48 20.67 -57.54 -27.44
C GLY A 48 21.71 -56.53 -26.97
N ARG A 49 21.24 -55.49 -26.27
CA ARG A 49 22.06 -54.71 -25.35
C ARG A 49 21.16 -54.23 -24.21
N ARG A 50 21.45 -54.74 -23.01
CA ARG A 50 20.84 -54.29 -21.75
C ARG A 50 21.10 -52.80 -21.60
N VAL A 51 20.04 -51.99 -21.61
CA VAL A 51 20.13 -50.59 -21.19
C VAL A 51 19.83 -50.56 -19.70
N GLY A 52 20.87 -50.47 -18.88
CA GLY A 52 20.73 -50.22 -17.46
C GLY A 52 20.03 -48.86 -17.21
N PRO A 53 19.34 -48.69 -16.07
CA PRO A 53 18.67 -47.44 -15.76
C PRO A 53 19.73 -46.32 -15.70
N ARG A 54 19.60 -45.32 -16.60
CA ARG A 54 20.38 -44.08 -16.51
C ARG A 54 20.02 -43.41 -15.18
N ALA A 55 20.97 -43.38 -14.26
CA ALA A 55 20.90 -42.57 -13.05
C ALA A 55 20.73 -41.10 -13.47
N ARG A 56 19.50 -40.58 -13.34
CA ARG A 56 19.22 -39.15 -13.41
C ARG A 56 19.39 -38.57 -12.00
N GLY A 57 20.63 -38.20 -11.67
CA GLY A 57 21.00 -37.36 -10.52
C GLY A 57 22.45 -36.94 -10.75
N PRO A 58 22.80 -35.63 -10.72
CA PRO A 58 22.36 -34.60 -9.76
C PRO A 58 21.98 -33.24 -10.41
N ALA A 59 21.54 -33.23 -11.68
CA ALA A 59 21.33 -31.99 -12.43
C ALA A 59 20.20 -31.08 -11.89
N VAL A 60 19.24 -31.65 -11.14
CA VAL A 60 18.10 -30.88 -10.59
C VAL A 60 18.50 -30.05 -9.36
N ILE A 61 19.43 -30.54 -8.53
CA ILE A 61 19.82 -29.86 -7.28
C ILE A 61 20.74 -28.66 -7.58
N ALA A 62 21.65 -28.79 -8.55
CA ALA A 62 22.52 -27.70 -8.96
C ALA A 62 21.76 -26.54 -9.63
N GLY A 63 20.68 -26.83 -10.36
CA GLY A 63 19.83 -25.82 -10.99
C GLY A 63 19.03 -24.98 -9.98
N CYS A 64 18.58 -25.56 -8.86
CA CYS A 64 17.84 -24.83 -7.83
C CYS A 64 18.74 -23.90 -7.00
N VAL A 65 19.97 -24.31 -6.66
CA VAL A 65 20.92 -23.47 -5.91
C VAL A 65 21.43 -22.30 -6.75
N ALA A 66 21.68 -22.52 -8.05
CA ALA A 66 22.12 -21.46 -8.97
C ALA A 66 21.06 -20.38 -9.25
N LEU A 67 19.78 -20.65 -8.96
CA LEU A 67 18.67 -19.69 -9.12
C LEU A 67 18.34 -18.94 -7.83
N LEU A 68 18.56 -19.57 -6.66
CA LEU A 68 18.28 -18.97 -5.34
C LEU A 68 19.33 -17.94 -4.91
N VAL A 69 20.60 -18.08 -5.30
CA VAL A 69 21.65 -17.11 -4.99
C VAL A 69 21.44 -15.76 -5.69
N PRO A 70 21.19 -15.67 -7.02
CA PRO A 70 20.88 -14.39 -7.66
C PRO A 70 19.50 -13.84 -7.27
N LEU A 71 18.52 -14.67 -6.89
CA LEU A 71 17.25 -14.18 -6.31
C LEU A 71 17.44 -13.61 -4.90
N GLY A 72 18.18 -14.29 -4.03
CA GLY A 72 18.49 -13.81 -2.68
C GLY A 72 19.35 -12.54 -2.69
N LEU A 73 20.32 -12.47 -3.60
CA LEU A 73 21.18 -11.31 -3.79
C LEU A 73 20.41 -10.15 -4.47
N GLY A 74 19.51 -10.44 -5.41
CA GLY A 74 18.64 -9.44 -6.03
C GLY A 74 17.61 -8.85 -5.07
N VAL A 75 17.08 -9.64 -4.13
CA VAL A 75 16.22 -9.14 -3.03
C VAL A 75 17.04 -8.37 -1.99
N TYR A 76 18.29 -8.76 -1.74
CA TYR A 76 19.20 -8.02 -0.85
C TYR A 76 19.55 -6.63 -1.40
N TYR A 77 19.83 -6.51 -2.70
CA TYR A 77 20.13 -5.21 -3.33
C TYR A 77 18.90 -4.36 -3.68
N ALA A 78 17.69 -4.93 -3.68
CA ALA A 78 16.45 -4.18 -3.92
C ALA A 78 15.82 -3.61 -2.63
N GLY A 79 16.45 -3.82 -1.47
CA GLY A 79 15.81 -3.67 -0.16
C GLY A 79 16.22 -2.48 0.71
N GLU A 80 17.26 -1.73 0.39
CA GLU A 80 17.63 -0.53 1.16
C GLU A 80 16.81 0.67 0.66
N ARG A 81 15.52 0.66 0.96
CA ARG A 81 14.82 1.94 1.16
C ARG A 81 15.43 2.53 2.42
N ASP A 82 16.27 3.55 2.28
CA ASP A 82 16.83 4.27 3.42
C ASP A 82 15.69 4.64 4.38
N SER A 83 15.67 3.96 5.52
CA SER A 83 14.75 4.31 6.60
C SER A 83 15.22 5.64 7.16
N PRO A 84 14.31 6.58 7.46
CA PRO A 84 14.71 7.82 8.09
C PRO A 84 15.47 7.51 9.40
N PRO A 85 16.41 8.38 9.82
CA PRO A 85 17.06 8.26 11.12
C PRO A 85 16.06 8.01 12.24
N ARG A 86 16.41 7.12 13.18
CA ARG A 86 15.48 6.64 14.23
C ARG A 86 15.03 7.73 15.20
N GLU A 87 15.84 8.77 15.33
CA GLU A 87 15.55 9.95 16.15
C GLU A 87 14.54 10.90 15.50
N TRP A 88 14.35 10.82 14.18
CA TRP A 88 13.41 11.69 13.47
C TRP A 88 11.97 11.35 13.85
N ARG A 89 11.16 12.40 14.03
CA ARG A 89 9.76 12.29 14.43
C ARG A 89 9.00 13.57 14.09
N VAL A 90 7.69 13.43 13.90
CA VAL A 90 6.77 14.56 13.94
C VAL A 90 6.36 14.70 15.40
N THR A 91 6.74 15.79 16.06
CA THR A 91 6.40 16.05 17.46
C THR A 91 4.96 16.57 17.60
N GLY A 92 4.45 17.27 16.59
CA GLY A 92 3.06 17.74 16.51
C GLY A 92 2.55 17.78 15.08
N PHE A 93 1.31 17.35 14.88
CA PHE A 93 0.59 17.40 13.61
C PHE A 93 -0.79 17.98 13.85
N ASP A 94 -0.92 19.28 13.63
CA ASP A 94 -2.17 20.02 13.81
C ASP A 94 -2.84 20.25 12.45
N VAL A 95 -4.12 19.93 12.33
CA VAL A 95 -4.87 20.10 11.08
C VAL A 95 -6.13 20.92 11.33
N GLN A 96 -6.24 22.07 10.67
CA GLN A 96 -7.50 22.79 10.57
C GLN A 96 -8.21 22.37 9.29
N VAL A 97 -9.43 21.88 9.44
CA VAL A 97 -10.31 21.44 8.34
C VAL A 97 -11.54 22.34 8.31
N THR A 98 -11.75 23.05 7.22
CA THR A 98 -12.98 23.82 7.00
C THR A 98 -13.78 23.18 5.88
N VAL A 99 -15.00 22.73 6.17
CA VAL A 99 -15.91 22.18 5.15
C VAL A 99 -16.98 23.21 4.81
N HIS A 100 -17.04 23.57 3.54
CA HIS A 100 -17.98 24.57 3.01
C HIS A 100 -19.27 23.93 2.48
N ALA A 101 -20.35 24.70 2.43
CA ALA A 101 -21.66 24.29 1.91
C ALA A 101 -21.61 23.74 0.47
N SER A 102 -20.66 24.22 -0.33
CA SER A 102 -20.35 23.73 -1.68
C SER A 102 -19.82 22.30 -1.73
N GLY A 103 -19.33 21.79 -0.60
CA GLY A 103 -18.61 20.52 -0.48
C GLY A 103 -17.10 20.65 -0.71
N SER A 104 -16.57 21.84 -0.96
CA SER A 104 -15.12 22.08 -0.94
C SER A 104 -14.59 22.01 0.48
N VAL A 105 -13.33 21.63 0.62
CA VAL A 105 -12.65 21.48 1.91
C VAL A 105 -11.34 22.25 1.87
N ASP A 106 -11.16 23.19 2.78
CA ASP A 106 -9.87 23.82 3.02
C ASP A 106 -9.14 23.09 4.13
N MET A 107 -7.85 22.82 3.92
CA MET A 107 -6.98 22.16 4.90
C MET A 107 -5.76 23.04 5.14
N ILE A 108 -5.43 23.23 6.42
CA ILE A 108 -4.16 23.83 6.85
C ILE A 108 -3.49 22.83 7.79
N GLU A 109 -2.36 22.27 7.35
CA GLU A 109 -1.52 21.38 8.14
C GLU A 109 -0.37 22.17 8.76
N SER A 110 -0.25 22.16 10.08
CA SER A 110 0.92 22.63 10.82
C SER A 110 1.68 21.41 11.35
N ILE A 111 2.89 21.21 10.86
CA ILE A 111 3.70 20.01 11.12
C ILE A 111 4.98 20.45 11.81
N THR A 112 5.14 20.08 13.08
CA THR A 112 6.38 20.26 13.83
C THR A 112 7.20 18.98 13.73
N TYR A 113 8.36 19.09 13.10
CA TYR A 113 9.25 17.96 12.80
C TYR A 113 10.60 18.14 13.50
N ASP A 114 11.02 17.12 14.24
CA ASP A 114 12.34 17.03 14.87
C ASP A 114 13.25 16.14 14.02
N PHE A 115 14.25 16.73 13.36
CA PHE A 115 15.28 16.01 12.60
C PHE A 115 16.45 15.54 13.48
N GLY A 116 16.40 15.71 14.80
CA GLY A 116 17.48 15.34 15.71
C GLY A 116 18.84 15.91 15.29
N ASP A 117 19.91 15.12 15.44
CA ASP A 117 21.27 15.58 15.13
C ASP A 117 21.69 15.28 13.68
N ARG A 118 20.87 14.53 12.93
CA ARG A 118 21.13 14.14 11.55
C ARG A 118 20.53 15.16 10.59
N PRO A 119 21.36 15.86 9.79
CA PRO A 119 20.87 16.90 8.90
C PRO A 119 19.86 16.39 7.87
N SER A 120 18.86 17.22 7.58
CA SER A 120 17.81 17.01 6.60
C SER A 120 17.74 18.14 5.57
N HIS A 121 17.20 17.84 4.39
CA HIS A 121 16.80 18.85 3.40
C HIS A 121 15.48 19.54 3.76
N GLY A 122 14.80 19.09 4.82
CA GLY A 122 13.53 19.64 5.29
C GLY A 122 12.35 18.70 5.05
N LEU A 123 11.15 19.28 5.03
CA LEU A 123 9.90 18.55 4.89
C LEU A 123 9.61 18.22 3.42
N THR A 124 9.15 16.99 3.17
CA THR A 124 8.52 16.59 1.90
C THR A 124 7.15 15.99 2.21
N ARG A 125 6.10 16.64 1.72
CA ARG A 125 4.71 16.24 1.90
C ARG A 125 4.08 15.94 0.55
N GLU A 126 3.45 14.78 0.41
CA GLU A 126 2.69 14.43 -0.80
C GLU A 126 1.20 14.60 -0.55
N LEU A 127 0.54 15.43 -1.36
CA LEU A 127 -0.90 15.69 -1.32
C LEU A 127 -1.57 14.93 -2.47
N PRO A 128 -2.53 14.01 -2.22
CA PRO A 128 -3.19 13.29 -3.30
C PRO A 128 -4.07 14.24 -4.12
N GLU A 129 -3.93 14.23 -5.44
CA GLU A 129 -4.86 14.90 -6.36
C GLU A 129 -6.03 13.99 -6.73
N THR A 130 -5.75 12.68 -6.72
CA THR A 130 -6.73 11.63 -7.01
C THR A 130 -6.60 10.52 -5.98
N GLY A 131 -7.68 9.78 -5.77
CA GLY A 131 -7.66 8.62 -4.90
C GLY A 131 -8.95 7.83 -4.94
N TRP A 132 -8.92 6.68 -4.26
CA TRP A 132 -10.08 5.82 -4.10
C TRP A 132 -10.92 6.23 -2.88
N ILE A 133 -12.23 6.39 -3.06
CA ILE A 133 -13.19 6.55 -1.96
C ILE A 133 -14.18 5.39 -1.97
N ASP A 134 -14.28 4.69 -0.85
CA ASP A 134 -15.20 3.56 -0.69
C ASP A 134 -16.65 3.95 -0.99
N GLY A 135 -17.28 3.18 -1.89
CA GLY A 135 -18.65 3.41 -2.37
C GLY A 135 -18.77 4.43 -3.52
N TYR A 136 -17.71 5.21 -3.81
CA TYR A 136 -17.72 6.22 -4.88
C TYR A 136 -16.66 5.97 -5.97
N GLY A 137 -15.66 5.14 -5.67
CA GLY A 137 -14.64 4.72 -6.62
C GLY A 137 -13.48 5.70 -6.74
N TRP A 138 -12.82 5.69 -7.90
CA TRP A 138 -11.66 6.54 -8.17
C TRP A 138 -12.10 7.96 -8.49
N ARG A 139 -11.52 8.95 -7.80
CA ARG A 139 -11.92 10.35 -7.92
C ARG A 139 -10.75 11.29 -8.09
N ASP A 140 -11.04 12.43 -8.70
CA ASP A 140 -10.20 13.62 -8.71
C ASP A 140 -10.75 14.57 -7.62
N PHE A 141 -9.92 14.82 -6.61
CA PHE A 141 -10.28 15.63 -5.45
C PHE A 141 -10.28 17.13 -5.73
N GLY A 142 -9.80 17.55 -6.90
CA GLY A 142 -9.72 18.95 -7.30
C GLY A 142 -8.80 19.74 -6.41
N LEU A 143 -7.57 19.24 -6.24
CA LEU A 143 -6.54 19.94 -5.46
C LEU A 143 -6.22 21.28 -6.11
N THR A 144 -6.37 22.36 -5.35
CA THR A 144 -6.09 23.73 -5.76
C THR A 144 -5.46 24.51 -4.60
N GLY A 145 -4.93 25.70 -4.89
CA GLY A 145 -4.50 26.63 -3.84
C GLY A 145 -3.33 26.18 -2.96
N VAL A 146 -2.54 25.19 -3.40
CA VAL A 146 -1.42 24.66 -2.62
C VAL A 146 -0.38 25.75 -2.35
N ARG A 147 -0.14 26.01 -1.07
CA ARG A 147 0.86 26.92 -0.54
C ARG A 147 1.55 26.29 0.66
N ALA A 148 2.79 26.67 0.90
CA ALA A 148 3.50 26.25 2.10
C ALA A 148 4.41 27.35 2.62
N ASP A 149 4.75 27.28 3.89
CA ASP A 149 5.67 28.17 4.57
C ASP A 149 6.35 27.46 5.75
N SER A 150 7.31 28.12 6.38
CA SER A 150 7.96 27.69 7.62
C SER A 150 8.26 28.89 8.50
N ALA A 151 8.40 28.67 9.81
CA ALA A 151 8.69 29.75 10.76
C ALA A 151 9.99 30.52 10.41
N GLU A 152 10.94 29.86 9.76
CA GLU A 152 12.23 30.39 9.38
C GLU A 152 12.27 30.95 7.94
N GLY A 153 11.15 30.91 7.20
CA GLY A 153 11.06 31.39 5.82
C GLY A 153 11.91 30.59 4.84
N LEU A 154 11.99 29.26 5.04
CA LEU A 154 12.74 28.33 4.20
C LEU A 154 12.18 28.29 2.76
N PRO A 155 13.03 28.01 1.75
CA PRO A 155 12.59 27.81 0.37
C PRO A 155 11.48 26.77 0.22
N VAL A 156 10.54 27.05 -0.68
CA VAL A 156 9.38 26.20 -0.99
C VAL A 156 9.41 25.79 -2.45
N GLU A 157 9.16 24.51 -2.72
CA GLU A 157 8.93 23.95 -4.05
C GLU A 157 7.62 23.17 -4.06
N VAL A 158 6.76 23.43 -5.04
CA VAL A 158 5.51 22.71 -5.26
C VAL A 158 5.52 22.20 -6.69
N ALA A 159 5.46 20.88 -6.86
CA ALA A 159 5.51 20.24 -8.17
C ALA A 159 4.62 18.99 -8.22
N PRO A 160 4.04 18.63 -9.37
CA PRO A 160 3.40 17.33 -9.53
C PRO A 160 4.44 16.21 -9.31
N ARG A 161 4.00 15.08 -8.76
CA ARG A 161 4.85 13.91 -8.60
C ARG A 161 5.14 13.30 -9.97
N ASP A 162 6.41 13.20 -10.33
CA ASP A 162 6.84 12.43 -11.50
C ASP A 162 6.48 10.95 -11.31
N GLY A 163 5.67 10.37 -12.21
CA GLY A 163 5.17 9.00 -12.02
C GLY A 163 4.27 8.45 -13.13
N ASP A 164 3.84 7.21 -12.94
CA ASP A 164 2.94 6.48 -13.84
C ASP A 164 1.58 7.22 -13.96
N PRO A 165 1.16 7.63 -15.17
CA PRO A 165 -0.12 8.31 -15.38
C PRO A 165 -1.34 7.47 -15.00
N ASP A 166 -1.19 6.15 -14.84
CA ASP A 166 -2.25 5.25 -14.40
C ASP A 166 -2.30 5.05 -12.87
N ALA A 167 -1.35 5.64 -12.11
CA ALA A 167 -1.29 5.63 -10.65
C ALA A 167 -2.02 6.82 -10.01
N GLU A 168 -2.09 6.86 -8.67
CA GLU A 168 -2.61 8.02 -7.92
C GLU A 168 -1.74 9.24 -8.21
N SER A 169 -2.33 10.26 -8.85
CA SER A 169 -1.69 11.57 -9.02
C SER A 169 -1.55 12.25 -7.66
N ARG A 170 -0.41 12.88 -7.43
CA ARG A 170 -0.08 13.60 -6.19
C ARG A 170 0.71 14.87 -6.53
N THR A 171 0.49 15.92 -5.77
CA THR A 171 1.36 17.10 -5.73
C THR A 171 2.36 16.93 -4.58
N VAL A 172 3.63 17.15 -4.85
CA VAL A 172 4.72 17.12 -3.86
C VAL A 172 5.02 18.55 -3.43
N VAL A 173 4.97 18.78 -2.13
CA VAL A 173 5.35 20.03 -1.47
C VAL A 173 6.65 19.78 -0.71
N ARG A 174 7.69 20.55 -1.03
CA ARG A 174 8.98 20.51 -0.34
C ARG A 174 9.21 21.86 0.33
N VAL A 175 9.65 21.85 1.58
CA VAL A 175 10.02 23.06 2.33
C VAL A 175 11.33 22.80 3.04
N GLY A 176 12.37 23.56 2.73
CA GLY A 176 13.67 23.42 3.40
C GLY A 176 14.89 23.81 2.57
N ASP A 177 16.03 23.22 2.91
CA ASP A 177 17.32 23.49 2.27
C ASP A 177 17.54 22.61 1.04
N PHE A 178 17.38 23.21 -0.13
CA PHE A 178 17.61 22.55 -1.43
C PHE A 178 19.06 22.65 -1.93
N GLY A 179 20.00 23.07 -1.06
CA GLY A 179 21.43 22.95 -1.31
C GLY A 179 21.87 21.50 -1.52
N SER A 180 23.11 21.32 -1.98
CA SER A 180 23.67 19.98 -2.22
C SER A 180 23.84 19.16 -0.95
N ASP A 181 24.12 19.82 0.18
CA ASP A 181 24.33 19.20 1.48
C ASP A 181 23.21 19.64 2.44
N PRO A 182 22.49 18.70 3.09
CA PRO A 182 21.45 19.05 4.04
C PRO A 182 22.05 19.70 5.30
N SER A 183 21.32 20.67 5.86
CA SER A 183 21.79 21.43 7.04
C SER A 183 20.77 21.52 8.19
N LEU A 184 19.49 21.22 7.94
CA LEU A 184 18.43 21.35 8.95
C LEU A 184 18.53 20.25 10.00
N THR A 185 18.56 20.63 11.26
CA THR A 185 18.67 19.73 12.43
C THR A 185 17.77 20.25 13.55
N GLY A 186 17.37 19.37 14.47
CA GLY A 186 16.43 19.72 15.52
C GLY A 186 15.02 20.01 15.00
N GLU A 187 14.29 20.81 15.76
CA GLU A 187 12.86 21.05 15.55
C GLU A 187 12.59 22.23 14.60
N HIS A 188 11.71 22.00 13.62
CA HIS A 188 11.22 22.99 12.68
C HIS A 188 9.72 22.83 12.47
N THR A 189 9.01 23.94 12.27
CA THR A 189 7.56 23.93 12.02
C THR A 189 7.25 24.40 10.61
N PHE A 190 6.43 23.63 9.91
CA PHE A 190 6.01 23.84 8.54
C PHE A 190 4.50 24.02 8.48
N GLU A 191 4.02 25.00 7.71
CA GLU A 191 2.59 25.17 7.43
C GLU A 191 2.33 24.84 5.96
N ILE A 192 1.32 24.03 5.67
CA ILE A 192 0.88 23.70 4.31
C ILE A 192 -0.63 23.94 4.21
N GLY A 193 -1.02 24.86 3.33
CA GLY A 193 -2.42 25.19 3.06
C GLY A 193 -2.83 24.73 1.67
N TYR A 194 -4.02 24.14 1.54
CA TYR A 194 -4.56 23.71 0.25
C TYR A 194 -6.08 23.51 0.30
N THR A 195 -6.70 23.47 -0.88
CA THR A 195 -8.14 23.26 -1.03
C THR A 195 -8.40 22.02 -1.87
N TYR A 196 -9.36 21.21 -1.43
CA TYR A 196 -9.97 20.17 -2.23
C TYR A 196 -11.37 20.56 -2.65
N GLU A 197 -11.56 20.85 -3.93
CA GLU A 197 -12.85 21.25 -4.49
C GLU A 197 -13.89 20.11 -4.50
N ARG A 198 -13.44 18.85 -4.45
CA ARG A 198 -14.27 17.67 -4.70
C ARG A 198 -14.00 16.48 -3.76
N LEU A 199 -13.40 16.72 -2.60
CA LEU A 199 -13.11 15.65 -1.64
C LEU A 199 -14.40 15.07 -1.01
N THR A 200 -15.40 15.91 -0.74
CA THR A 200 -16.67 15.42 -0.18
C THR A 200 -17.47 14.58 -1.19
N THR A 201 -18.33 13.71 -0.66
CA THR A 201 -19.21 12.85 -1.45
C THR A 201 -20.68 13.04 -1.07
N PRO A 202 -21.64 12.72 -1.96
CA PRO A 202 -23.06 12.79 -1.62
C PRO A 202 -23.42 11.86 -0.45
N GLY A 203 -24.00 12.40 0.61
CA GLY A 203 -24.51 11.62 1.76
C GLY A 203 -25.80 10.86 1.44
N THR A 204 -26.12 9.83 2.21
CA THR A 204 -27.33 8.99 2.02
C THR A 204 -28.64 9.77 2.12
N GLY A 205 -28.66 10.88 2.89
CA GLY A 205 -29.80 11.79 3.02
C GLY A 205 -29.81 12.98 2.06
N GLY A 206 -28.94 12.99 1.04
CA GLY A 206 -28.84 14.08 0.07
C GLY A 206 -27.91 15.25 0.47
N GLY A 207 -27.29 15.18 1.65
CA GLY A 207 -26.28 16.14 2.11
C GLY A 207 -24.88 15.81 1.61
N ALA A 208 -23.87 16.27 2.34
CA ALA A 208 -22.47 15.95 2.04
C ALA A 208 -21.90 14.98 3.09
N ARG A 209 -20.91 14.20 2.68
CA ARG A 209 -20.10 13.37 3.55
C ARG A 209 -18.64 13.78 3.35
N PHE A 210 -17.98 14.13 4.45
CA PHE A 210 -16.53 14.24 4.52
C PHE A 210 -15.99 12.96 5.16
N TYR A 211 -15.02 12.32 4.51
CA TYR A 211 -14.31 11.21 5.13
C TYR A 211 -12.90 11.18 4.56
N ALA A 212 -11.93 11.60 5.36
CA ALA A 212 -10.55 11.72 4.93
C ALA A 212 -9.61 11.22 6.03
N ASP A 213 -8.49 10.67 5.58
CA ASP A 213 -7.30 10.48 6.39
C ASP A 213 -6.55 11.82 6.45
N VAL A 214 -6.56 12.44 7.62
CA VAL A 214 -6.05 13.81 7.82
C VAL A 214 -4.55 13.81 8.08
N VAL A 215 -4.02 12.77 8.71
CA VAL A 215 -2.55 12.63 8.95
C VAL A 215 -1.90 11.90 7.77
N GLY A 216 -2.58 10.90 7.20
CA GLY A 216 -2.07 10.03 6.15
C GLY A 216 -1.28 8.84 6.69
N SER A 217 -1.42 7.67 6.07
CA SER A 217 -0.58 6.49 6.37
C SER A 217 0.83 6.54 5.74
N GLY A 218 1.25 7.69 5.20
CA GLY A 218 2.49 7.86 4.43
C GLY A 218 3.74 8.11 5.27
N TRP A 219 3.59 8.36 6.56
CA TRP A 219 4.69 8.72 7.45
C TRP A 219 5.64 7.55 7.71
N ARG A 220 6.93 7.80 7.51
CA ARG A 220 8.01 6.84 7.79
C ARG A 220 8.64 7.01 9.17
N VAL A 221 8.25 8.06 9.87
CA VAL A 221 8.62 8.38 11.25
C VAL A 221 7.36 8.38 12.12
N PRO A 222 7.47 8.20 13.45
CA PRO A 222 6.31 8.34 14.32
C PRO A 222 5.78 9.78 14.32
N VAL A 223 4.48 9.91 14.55
CA VAL A 223 3.78 11.16 14.87
C VAL A 223 3.40 11.09 16.34
N GLU A 224 3.98 11.94 17.18
CA GLU A 224 3.85 11.82 18.64
C GLU A 224 2.52 12.40 19.17
N SER A 225 1.99 13.45 18.52
CA SER A 225 0.65 13.99 18.75
C SER A 225 0.03 14.39 17.41
N ALA A 226 -1.26 14.11 17.24
CA ALA A 226 -2.05 14.55 16.09
C ALA A 226 -3.37 15.14 16.57
N ASP A 227 -3.64 16.37 16.17
CA ASP A 227 -4.79 17.16 16.60
C ASP A 227 -5.51 17.75 15.38
N VAL A 228 -6.83 17.74 15.42
CA VAL A 228 -7.69 18.13 14.30
C VAL A 228 -8.77 19.05 14.80
N GLU A 229 -8.87 20.20 14.17
CA GLU A 229 -9.88 21.22 14.41
C GLU A 229 -10.79 21.31 13.19
N ILE A 230 -12.11 21.18 13.40
CA ILE A 230 -13.07 21.19 12.30
C ILE A 230 -13.98 22.39 12.41
N HIS A 231 -14.03 23.15 11.34
CA HIS A 231 -14.87 24.32 11.16
C HIS A 231 -15.96 24.04 10.14
N LEU A 232 -17.21 24.33 10.53
CA LEU A 232 -18.41 24.23 9.69
C LEU A 232 -19.13 25.59 9.67
N PRO A 233 -18.54 26.65 9.08
CA PRO A 233 -19.05 28.00 9.18
C PRO A 233 -20.48 28.14 8.63
N ASP A 234 -20.77 27.53 7.48
CA ASP A 234 -22.11 27.58 6.90
C ASP A 234 -23.17 26.91 7.77
N LEU A 235 -22.80 25.86 8.54
CA LEU A 235 -23.72 25.22 9.47
C LEU A 235 -23.97 26.09 10.70
N ALA A 236 -22.91 26.70 11.22
CA ALA A 236 -22.98 27.60 12.37
C ALA A 236 -23.85 28.84 12.07
N GLU A 237 -23.88 29.30 10.80
CA GLU A 237 -24.76 30.38 10.36
C GLU A 237 -26.21 29.93 10.11
N ALA A 238 -26.41 28.69 9.64
CA ALA A 238 -27.72 28.20 9.20
C ALA A 238 -28.53 27.44 10.26
N ALA A 239 -27.96 27.19 11.44
CA ALA A 239 -28.59 26.43 12.52
C ALA A 239 -28.39 27.12 13.86
N GLU A 240 -29.36 26.94 14.76
CA GLU A 240 -29.16 27.33 16.16
C GLU A 240 -28.03 26.50 16.77
N PRO A 241 -27.16 27.07 17.62
CA PRO A 241 -25.96 26.36 18.09
C PRO A 241 -26.26 25.02 18.77
N ALA A 242 -27.42 24.90 19.43
CA ALA A 242 -27.85 23.67 20.08
C ALA A 242 -28.23 22.54 19.10
N GLU A 243 -28.60 22.86 17.85
CA GLU A 243 -29.03 21.88 16.84
C GLU A 243 -27.88 21.37 15.96
N VAL A 244 -26.73 22.04 15.99
CA VAL A 244 -25.59 21.74 15.12
C VAL A 244 -25.08 20.30 15.34
N GLN A 245 -24.97 19.88 16.61
CA GLN A 245 -24.56 18.55 17.00
C GLN A 245 -25.61 17.49 16.59
N ASP A 246 -26.90 17.76 16.80
CA ASP A 246 -27.98 16.82 16.49
C ASP A 246 -28.12 16.55 14.98
N ARG A 247 -27.68 17.50 14.15
CA ARG A 247 -27.78 17.42 12.69
C ARG A 247 -26.55 16.84 12.00
N THR A 248 -25.50 16.52 12.77
CA THR A 248 -24.22 16.08 12.24
C THR A 248 -23.74 14.82 12.93
N ASP A 249 -23.60 13.73 12.17
CA ASP A 249 -22.96 12.51 12.67
C ASP A 249 -21.46 12.56 12.38
N ALA A 250 -20.64 12.44 13.43
CA ALA A 250 -19.20 12.56 13.33
C ALA A 250 -18.48 11.41 14.03
N ALA A 251 -17.34 10.99 13.49
CA ALA A 251 -16.50 9.96 14.09
C ALA A 251 -15.02 10.20 13.76
N CYS A 252 -14.14 9.80 14.66
CA CYS A 252 -12.70 9.80 14.48
C CYS A 252 -12.14 8.39 14.62
N TYR A 253 -11.20 8.04 13.76
CA TYR A 253 -10.53 6.75 13.75
C TYR A 253 -9.02 6.92 13.74
N ALA A 254 -8.29 6.10 14.49
CA ALA A 254 -6.84 6.10 14.50
C ALA A 254 -6.30 4.66 14.59
N GLY A 255 -5.17 4.39 13.92
CA GLY A 255 -4.53 3.07 13.92
C GLY A 255 -3.92 2.66 12.59
N GLU A 256 -3.79 1.35 12.36
CA GLU A 256 -3.32 0.80 11.09
C GLU A 256 -4.37 0.97 9.99
N THR A 257 -3.94 0.92 8.72
CA THR A 257 -4.89 0.99 7.60
C THR A 257 -5.94 -0.13 7.68
N GLY A 258 -7.21 0.26 7.75
CA GLY A 258 -8.35 -0.66 7.87
C GLY A 258 -8.82 -0.89 9.30
N ASP A 259 -8.07 -0.40 10.31
CA ASP A 259 -8.54 -0.38 11.68
C ASP A 259 -9.73 0.57 11.85
N ARG A 260 -10.56 0.25 12.84
CA ARG A 260 -11.71 1.07 13.25
C ARG A 260 -11.62 1.48 14.72
N GLY A 261 -10.40 1.51 15.26
CA GLY A 261 -10.13 2.06 16.59
C GLY A 261 -10.50 3.54 16.64
N GLY A 262 -10.99 4.01 17.78
CA GLY A 262 -11.30 5.42 17.99
C GLY A 262 -10.06 6.26 18.29
N CYS A 263 -10.19 7.57 18.18
CA CYS A 263 -9.17 8.53 18.62
C CYS A 263 -9.20 8.70 20.15
N ASP A 264 -8.12 9.24 20.74
CA ASP A 264 -8.01 9.39 22.20
C ASP A 264 -8.89 10.54 22.72
N GLY A 265 -9.02 11.59 21.92
CA GLY A 265 -9.87 12.74 22.14
C GLY A 265 -10.86 12.93 21.00
N PHE A 266 -12.10 13.24 21.33
CA PHE A 266 -13.14 13.63 20.39
C PHE A 266 -14.22 14.41 21.12
N ALA A 267 -14.34 15.71 20.82
CA ALA A 267 -15.22 16.60 21.54
C ALA A 267 -15.90 17.61 20.62
N TRP A 268 -17.20 17.81 20.85
CA TRP A 268 -17.94 18.92 20.28
C TRP A 268 -17.70 20.16 21.14
N ALA A 269 -17.61 21.33 20.48
CA ALA A 269 -17.60 22.59 21.20
C ALA A 269 -18.95 22.85 21.87
N ASP A 270 -18.92 23.64 22.95
CA ASP A 270 -20.14 24.10 23.59
C ASP A 270 -20.99 24.94 22.61
N PRO A 271 -22.33 24.82 22.65
CA PRO A 271 -23.20 25.61 21.78
C PRO A 271 -22.90 27.12 21.88
N GLY A 272 -22.53 27.73 20.75
CA GLY A 272 -22.27 29.16 20.62
C GLY A 272 -20.85 29.58 20.98
N ALA A 273 -19.95 28.63 21.23
CA ALA A 273 -18.53 28.93 21.36
C ALA A 273 -17.95 29.46 20.04
N ASP A 274 -17.05 30.44 20.16
CA ASP A 274 -16.20 30.86 19.05
C ASP A 274 -15.10 29.80 18.84
N GLY A 275 -14.83 29.41 17.59
CA GLY A 275 -13.73 28.49 17.25
C GLY A 275 -14.15 27.24 16.47
N PRO A 276 -13.38 26.13 16.58
CA PRO A 276 -13.74 24.87 15.92
C PRO A 276 -14.98 24.26 16.57
N LEU A 277 -15.84 23.70 15.73
CA LEU A 277 -17.07 23.07 16.18
C LEU A 277 -16.82 21.66 16.73
N LEU A 278 -15.81 20.98 16.20
CA LEU A 278 -15.39 19.65 16.63
C LEU A 278 -13.87 19.62 16.72
N THR A 279 -13.36 19.02 17.78
CA THR A 279 -11.94 18.72 17.95
C THR A 279 -11.75 17.21 18.08
N ALA A 280 -10.69 16.71 17.50
CA ALA A 280 -10.27 15.32 17.62
C ALA A 280 -8.77 15.26 17.84
N GLY A 281 -8.32 14.35 18.70
CA GLY A 281 -6.91 14.20 19.02
C GLY A 281 -6.54 12.74 19.20
N HIS A 282 -5.31 12.41 18.85
CA HIS A 282 -4.73 11.10 19.15
C HIS A 282 -3.27 11.29 19.54
N GLY A 283 -2.82 10.49 20.51
CA GLY A 283 -1.41 10.42 20.85
C GLY A 283 -0.61 9.72 19.76
N ARG A 284 0.44 9.04 20.20
CA ARG A 284 1.46 8.52 19.30
C ARG A 284 0.93 7.55 18.24
N LEU A 285 1.07 7.94 16.96
CA LEU A 285 0.95 7.07 15.80
C LEU A 285 2.33 6.54 15.39
N SER A 286 2.44 5.22 15.27
CA SER A 286 3.64 4.56 14.75
C SER A 286 3.80 4.81 13.25
N PRO A 287 5.00 4.65 12.66
CA PRO A 287 5.19 4.76 11.21
C PRO A 287 4.17 3.94 10.43
N GLY A 288 3.49 4.56 9.46
CA GLY A 288 2.45 3.96 8.64
C GLY A 288 1.05 3.90 9.26
N GLN A 289 0.89 4.22 10.55
CA GLN A 289 -0.44 4.45 11.14
C GLN A 289 -0.98 5.82 10.73
N ALA A 290 -2.29 5.98 10.86
CA ALA A 290 -3.02 7.12 10.34
C ALA A 290 -4.16 7.55 11.26
N MET A 291 -4.74 8.72 10.99
CA MET A 291 -5.89 9.27 11.70
C MET A 291 -6.88 9.83 10.67
N SER A 292 -8.12 9.38 10.76
CA SER A 292 -9.19 9.74 9.82
C SER A 292 -10.39 10.33 10.55
N VAL A 293 -11.02 11.32 9.93
CA VAL A 293 -12.25 11.92 10.44
C VAL A 293 -13.37 11.78 9.43
N ARG A 294 -14.55 11.42 9.93
CA ARG A 294 -15.78 11.24 9.16
C ARG A 294 -16.85 12.19 9.67
N LEU A 295 -17.49 12.92 8.76
CA LEU A 295 -18.65 13.77 9.01
C LEU A 295 -19.77 13.42 8.02
N SER A 296 -21.00 13.36 8.53
CA SER A 296 -22.21 13.30 7.72
C SER A 296 -22.99 14.59 7.95
N LEU A 297 -23.02 15.43 6.92
CA LEU A 297 -23.50 16.81 6.97
C LEU A 297 -24.93 16.92 6.40
N PRO A 298 -25.78 17.80 6.94
CA PRO A 298 -27.20 17.87 6.57
C PRO A 298 -27.42 18.52 5.20
N ALA A 299 -28.36 17.95 4.43
CA ALA A 299 -28.72 18.40 3.07
C ALA A 299 -29.33 19.80 2.98
N SER A 300 -29.82 20.32 4.11
CA SER A 300 -30.34 21.68 4.23
C SER A 300 -29.28 22.77 4.04
N VAL A 301 -28.00 22.43 4.26
CA VAL A 301 -26.87 23.37 4.20
C VAL A 301 -25.84 22.90 3.21
N TYR A 302 -25.46 21.62 3.26
CA TYR A 302 -24.38 21.07 2.48
C TYR A 302 -24.87 20.28 1.29
N SER A 303 -24.12 20.40 0.19
CA SER A 303 -24.26 19.55 -0.98
C SER A 303 -22.89 19.11 -1.47
N ALA A 304 -22.83 17.96 -2.14
CA ALA A 304 -21.62 17.48 -2.79
C ALA A 304 -21.96 17.03 -4.20
N ALA A 305 -21.06 17.32 -5.15
CA ALA A 305 -21.26 16.89 -6.53
C ALA A 305 -21.23 15.35 -6.63
N PRO A 306 -22.14 14.73 -7.39
CA PRO A 306 -22.00 13.33 -7.76
C PRO A 306 -20.72 13.13 -8.58
N SER A 307 -20.13 11.93 -8.52
CA SER A 307 -18.97 11.57 -9.32
C SER A 307 -19.18 11.86 -10.81
N GLY A 308 -18.26 12.59 -11.44
CA GLY A 308 -18.36 12.97 -12.85
C GLY A 308 -18.08 11.79 -13.82
N PRO A 309 -18.49 11.87 -15.10
CA PRO A 309 -18.28 10.80 -16.10
C PRO A 309 -16.81 10.44 -16.39
N ARG A 310 -15.86 11.25 -15.92
CA ARG A 310 -14.41 11.03 -16.04
C ARG A 310 -13.81 10.29 -14.84
N GLU A 311 -14.55 10.18 -13.74
CA GLU A 311 -14.21 9.37 -12.57
C GLU A 311 -14.54 7.91 -12.96
N GLY A 312 -13.50 7.16 -13.32
CA GLY A 312 -13.65 5.83 -13.93
C GLY A 312 -14.44 4.85 -13.06
N ALA A 313 -15.05 3.85 -13.70
CA ALA A 313 -15.73 2.76 -12.99
C ALA A 313 -14.81 2.15 -11.94
N ALA A 314 -15.37 1.87 -10.77
CA ALA A 314 -14.77 1.17 -9.64
C ALA A 314 -13.63 0.19 -10.07
N ARG A 315 -12.39 0.66 -10.14
CA ARG A 315 -11.23 -0.24 -10.19
C ARG A 315 -11.28 -1.03 -8.89
N THR A 316 -11.37 -2.36 -8.97
CA THR A 316 -11.32 -3.19 -7.77
C THR A 316 -10.09 -2.78 -6.97
N ASP A 317 -10.31 -2.46 -5.69
CA ASP A 317 -9.28 -2.17 -4.68
C ASP A 317 -7.96 -2.88 -5.05
N PRO A 318 -6.85 -2.14 -5.31
CA PRO A 318 -5.55 -2.73 -5.50
C PRO A 318 -5.12 -3.36 -4.17
N ARG A 319 -5.61 -4.58 -3.91
CA ARG A 319 -5.25 -5.37 -2.73
C ARG A 319 -3.73 -5.35 -2.60
N PRO A 320 -3.17 -4.86 -1.48
CA PRO A 320 -1.72 -4.79 -1.30
C PRO A 320 -1.01 -6.16 -1.20
N GLY A 321 -1.73 -7.29 -1.37
CA GLY A 321 -1.19 -8.64 -1.16
C GLY A 321 -0.99 -9.51 -2.40
N GLY A 322 -1.44 -9.11 -3.60
CA GLY A 322 -1.50 -10.02 -4.76
C GLY A 322 -0.12 -10.47 -5.26
N ALA A 323 0.84 -9.55 -5.35
CA ALA A 323 2.20 -9.85 -5.80
C ALA A 323 3.00 -10.62 -4.73
N SER A 324 2.81 -10.27 -3.45
CA SER A 324 3.52 -10.89 -2.32
C SER A 324 3.13 -12.35 -2.11
N PHE A 325 1.86 -12.71 -2.33
CA PHE A 325 1.39 -14.09 -2.16
C PHE A 325 1.97 -15.06 -3.20
N LEU A 326 2.10 -14.61 -4.46
CA LEU A 326 2.71 -15.41 -5.53
C LEU A 326 4.20 -15.69 -5.26
N VAL A 327 4.93 -14.70 -4.76
CA VAL A 327 6.35 -14.87 -4.39
C VAL A 327 6.50 -15.85 -3.23
N VAL A 328 5.68 -15.74 -2.19
CA VAL A 328 5.70 -16.67 -1.04
C VAL A 328 5.39 -18.11 -1.46
N VAL A 329 4.39 -18.31 -2.33
CA VAL A 329 4.04 -19.64 -2.86
C VAL A 329 5.19 -20.24 -3.67
N VAL A 330 5.86 -19.44 -4.50
CA VAL A 330 7.02 -19.89 -5.29
C VAL A 330 8.20 -20.27 -4.37
N VAL A 331 8.50 -19.46 -3.36
CA VAL A 331 9.58 -19.71 -2.40
C VAL A 331 9.33 -20.98 -1.58
N LEU A 332 8.12 -21.15 -1.05
CA LEU A 332 7.73 -22.37 -0.31
C LEU A 332 7.78 -23.60 -1.21
N GLY A 333 7.36 -23.48 -2.48
CA GLY A 333 7.46 -24.54 -3.48
C GLY A 333 8.91 -24.96 -3.77
N CYS A 334 9.82 -24.00 -3.91
CA CYS A 334 11.25 -24.26 -4.10
C CYS A 334 11.88 -24.93 -2.86
N MET A 335 11.53 -24.48 -1.65
CA MET A 335 12.03 -25.06 -0.41
C MET A 335 11.55 -26.50 -0.22
N GLY A 336 10.29 -26.79 -0.54
CA GLY A 336 9.74 -28.14 -0.52
C GLY A 336 10.43 -29.08 -1.52
N ALA A 337 10.70 -28.60 -2.74
CA ALA A 337 11.43 -29.38 -3.75
C ALA A 337 12.88 -29.70 -3.33
N MET A 338 13.55 -28.76 -2.65
CA MET A 338 14.90 -28.94 -2.14
C MET A 338 14.93 -29.99 -1.01
N LEU A 339 14.02 -29.91 -0.04
CA LEU A 339 13.88 -30.91 1.03
C LEU A 339 13.61 -32.30 0.46
N PHE A 340 12.71 -32.40 -0.52
CA PHE A 340 12.42 -33.68 -1.18
C PHE A 340 13.65 -34.25 -1.90
N GLY A 341 14.44 -33.39 -2.55
CA GLY A 341 15.71 -33.78 -3.19
C GLY A 341 16.73 -34.31 -2.19
N LEU A 342 16.87 -33.67 -1.04
CA LEU A 342 17.78 -34.11 0.03
C LEU A 342 17.36 -35.46 0.62
N ILE A 343 16.07 -35.67 0.89
CA ILE A 343 15.53 -36.96 1.36
C ILE A 343 15.79 -38.07 0.33
N ARG A 344 15.67 -37.76 -0.97
CA ARG A 344 15.96 -38.72 -2.05
C ARG A 344 17.45 -39.06 -2.13
N LEU A 345 18.33 -38.08 -1.91
CA LEU A 345 19.77 -38.26 -1.93
C LEU A 345 20.24 -39.12 -0.74
N ASP A 346 19.70 -38.87 0.45
CA ASP A 346 19.98 -39.66 1.66
C ASP A 346 19.58 -41.14 1.47
N ARG A 347 18.40 -41.40 0.91
CA ARG A 347 17.96 -42.77 0.57
C ARG A 347 18.85 -43.42 -0.50
N TYR A 348 19.36 -42.65 -1.45
CA TYR A 348 20.27 -43.16 -2.48
C TYR A 348 21.65 -43.53 -1.91
N LEU A 349 22.19 -42.69 -1.02
CA LEU A 349 23.46 -42.96 -0.33
C LEU A 349 23.34 -44.14 0.64
N SER A 350 22.24 -44.21 1.39
CA SER A 350 21.92 -45.35 2.28
C SER A 350 21.78 -46.67 1.51
N SER A 351 21.30 -46.64 0.26
CA SER A 351 21.19 -47.85 -0.58
C SER A 351 22.52 -48.38 -1.13
N ARG A 352 23.61 -47.60 -1.04
CA ARG A 352 24.95 -48.00 -1.50
C ARG A 352 25.90 -48.41 -0.38
N GLY A 353 25.51 -48.26 0.88
CA GLY A 353 26.29 -48.67 2.04
C GLY A 353 25.93 -50.07 2.53
N VAL A 354 26.17 -51.12 1.73
CA VAL A 354 26.24 -52.51 2.25
C VAL A 354 27.33 -53.26 1.50
N GLY A 355 28.40 -53.60 2.23
CA GLY A 355 29.53 -54.39 1.74
C GLY A 355 30.79 -54.19 2.58
N ALA A 356 30.68 -54.25 3.92
CA ALA A 356 31.85 -54.42 4.77
C ALA A 356 32.23 -55.91 4.74
N GLU A 357 33.21 -56.26 3.89
CA GLU A 357 33.89 -57.54 3.98
C GLU A 357 34.97 -57.41 5.04
N SER A 358 34.80 -58.22 6.08
CA SER A 358 35.70 -58.40 7.21
C SER A 358 37.02 -58.97 6.75
N ASP A 359 38.13 -58.33 7.10
CA ASP A 359 39.34 -59.10 7.35
C ASP A 359 40.07 -58.64 8.61
N SER A 360 40.65 -59.63 9.24
CA SER A 360 40.99 -59.75 10.65
C SER A 360 42.48 -59.52 10.90
N ARG A 361 42.80 -58.98 12.09
CA ARG A 361 44.10 -58.89 12.81
C ARG A 361 44.27 -57.45 13.32
N GLY A 362 44.51 -57.14 14.59
CA GLY A 362 44.83 -57.92 15.77
C GLY A 362 45.53 -56.99 16.77
N GLY A 363 45.19 -57.11 18.06
CA GLY A 363 45.87 -56.47 19.20
C GLY A 363 45.29 -55.10 19.58
N GLY A 364 44.93 -54.78 20.83
CA GLY A 364 45.13 -55.45 22.11
C GLY A 364 45.36 -54.38 23.20
N GLY A 365 44.56 -54.40 24.28
CA GLY A 365 44.68 -53.55 25.48
C GLY A 365 43.75 -52.33 25.44
N GLY A 366 42.84 -52.07 26.39
CA GLY A 366 42.72 -52.49 27.78
C GLY A 366 42.64 -51.23 28.64
N GLY A 367 41.49 -50.92 29.25
CA GLY A 367 41.36 -49.79 30.16
C GLY A 367 39.92 -49.33 30.40
N ALA A 368 39.29 -49.88 31.44
CA ALA A 368 38.00 -49.46 31.97
C ALA A 368 38.14 -48.22 32.85
N GLY A 369 37.10 -47.38 32.91
CA GLY A 369 36.93 -46.32 33.89
C GLY A 369 35.54 -45.71 33.81
N GLY A 370 34.65 -46.11 34.71
CA GLY A 370 33.30 -45.57 34.85
C GLY A 370 33.20 -44.46 35.91
N GLY A 371 31.99 -43.91 36.02
CA GLY A 371 31.55 -42.94 37.03
C GLY A 371 30.84 -41.75 36.36
N GLY A 372 29.58 -41.37 36.63
CA GLY A 372 28.69 -41.65 37.75
C GLY A 372 28.36 -40.35 38.50
N ALA A 373 27.05 -40.04 38.64
CA ALA A 373 26.41 -39.04 39.51
C ALA A 373 26.67 -37.54 39.19
N GLY A 374 25.82 -36.56 39.47
CA GLY A 374 24.51 -36.38 40.16
C GLY A 374 24.13 -34.89 39.92
N GLY A 375 22.89 -34.43 39.96
CA GLY A 375 21.95 -34.44 41.09
C GLY A 375 21.51 -32.99 41.43
N GLY A 376 20.18 -32.77 41.52
CA GLY A 376 19.47 -31.70 42.28
C GLY A 376 19.57 -30.25 41.80
N GLY A 377 18.60 -29.36 42.01
CA GLY A 377 17.31 -29.44 42.69
C GLY A 377 16.82 -28.02 43.07
N GLY A 378 15.50 -27.88 43.26
CA GLY A 378 14.86 -26.75 43.96
C GLY A 378 14.57 -25.54 43.06
N GLY A 379 13.36 -25.00 42.93
CA GLY A 379 12.24 -24.94 43.87
C GLY A 379 12.20 -23.54 44.48
N GLY A 380 11.16 -22.75 44.18
CA GLY A 380 11.01 -21.40 44.74
C GLY A 380 9.73 -20.72 44.26
N ALA A 381 8.62 -21.08 44.91
CA ALA A 381 7.34 -20.38 44.83
C ALA A 381 7.26 -19.27 45.89
N GLY A 382 6.56 -18.20 45.56
CA GLY A 382 6.06 -17.16 46.47
C GLY A 382 5.45 -16.04 45.62
N GLY A 383 4.18 -15.62 45.72
CA GLY A 383 3.17 -15.81 46.75
C GLY A 383 2.94 -14.51 47.53
N GLY A 384 1.80 -13.85 47.29
CA GLY A 384 1.24 -12.73 48.07
C GLY A 384 1.21 -11.40 47.30
N GLY A 385 0.14 -10.61 47.22
CA GLY A 385 -1.15 -10.62 47.91
C GLY A 385 -1.45 -9.23 48.53
N GLY A 386 -2.64 -8.66 48.24
CA GLY A 386 -3.25 -7.49 48.90
C GLY A 386 -2.80 -6.14 48.34
N GLY A 387 -3.62 -5.11 48.08
CA GLY A 387 -4.90 -4.62 48.62
C GLY A 387 -4.70 -3.09 48.74
N GLY A 388 -5.48 -2.20 48.10
CA GLY A 388 -6.77 -1.69 48.57
C GLY A 388 -6.66 -0.20 49.01
N GLY A 389 -7.66 0.63 48.66
CA GLY A 389 -7.87 2.02 49.12
C GLY A 389 -7.30 3.08 48.17
N GLY A 390 -8.02 4.09 47.70
CA GLY A 390 -9.11 4.84 48.32
C GLY A 390 -8.57 6.19 48.79
N GLY A 391 -8.83 7.24 48.02
CA GLY A 391 -8.43 8.62 48.27
C GLY A 391 -8.87 9.51 47.12
#